data_AF-A0A4S4MZN5-F1
#
_entry.id   AF-A0A4S4MZN5-F1
#
_cell.length_a   1.000
_cell.length_b   1.000
_cell.length_c   1.000
_cell.angle_alpha   90.00
_cell.angle_beta   90.00
_cell.angle_gamma   90.00
#
_symmetry.space_group_name_H-M   'P 1'
#
loop_
_entity.id
_entity.type
_entity.pdbx_description
1 polymer ?
#
loop_
_entity_poly.entity_id
_entity_poly.type
_entity_poly.pdbx_seq_one_letter_code
_entity_poly.pdbx_strand_id
1 'polypeptide(L)'
;MAKKPTQQNPRTPKTPHAAAQTLWSTPPPSGGSGSGSVHPAPESAYDVTNHQGGPKSDEHGSAKDAPVSPTYPVSPPKSPTPQSPTPGQSVLTTFTTQTGAARNAAVAKDVAAVEELLGTMRLTLTAVGSTMDTLAEQTVHVAALGPAIDATHQIGLVRKQLDDQHRRQEQRMVEMKAMLKEEISDGQLQEKLREIAGVLVRECVKREIVERVRREVSDSVSEHGIGGAHISHEQLQEQIPQDMREQAIRYKRQLLEVKASLHNSEARRHNALIRSNSLDEPLIPLVRPFATPASSPILSRQPSSASAIPSPPAPEELPKEPSEPMTVPILEISEEFPKQEKPAVLEIDLTPPTPSPLFPRDLTGLMRLSPDDARALVREYGLEPLQIPEAGLFGEGFIGFGDDGPKSSREEDLNRFMSHIGVGFHLVPGPNAPRPASPDSPIAALVV
;
A
#
# COMPACT_ATOMS: atom_id res chain seq x y z
N MET A 1 40.67 -26.07 54.39
CA MET A 1 39.27 -25.98 53.91
C MET A 1 38.70 -24.63 54.31
N ALA A 2 38.46 -23.73 53.36
CA ALA A 2 37.90 -22.39 53.63
C ALA A 2 36.64 -22.19 52.80
N LYS A 3 35.55 -21.71 53.43
CA LYS A 3 34.26 -21.47 52.77
C LYS A 3 34.26 -20.08 52.14
N LYS A 4 33.93 -19.97 50.85
CA LYS A 4 33.67 -18.67 50.19
C LYS A 4 32.36 -18.06 50.71
N PRO A 5 32.27 -16.74 50.90
CA PRO A 5 31.03 -16.07 51.29
C PRO A 5 30.12 -15.78 50.09
N THR A 6 28.81 -15.87 50.32
CA THR A 6 27.75 -15.48 49.38
C THR A 6 27.65 -13.95 49.29
N GLN A 7 27.66 -13.39 48.08
CA GLN A 7 27.50 -11.95 47.87
C GLN A 7 26.01 -11.59 47.77
N GLN A 8 25.49 -10.83 48.74
CA GLN A 8 24.16 -10.22 48.67
C GLN A 8 24.21 -8.99 47.75
N ASN A 9 23.18 -8.82 46.91
CA ASN A 9 23.02 -7.64 46.06
C ASN A 9 21.80 -6.82 46.54
N PRO A 10 21.90 -5.50 46.82
CA PRO A 10 20.86 -4.77 47.53
C PRO A 10 19.86 -4.00 46.65
N ARG A 11 18.61 -3.96 47.15
CA ARG A 11 17.62 -2.88 47.07
C ARG A 11 17.04 -2.42 45.71
N THR A 12 15.72 -2.52 45.67
CA THR A 12 14.80 -1.79 44.80
C THR A 12 14.73 -0.28 45.12
N PRO A 13 14.14 0.52 44.21
CA PRO A 13 13.29 1.64 44.58
C PRO A 13 11.80 1.33 44.35
N LYS A 14 10.94 1.78 45.27
CA LYS A 14 9.48 1.77 45.16
C LYS A 14 8.98 3.08 44.55
N THR A 15 7.95 3.03 43.73
CA THR A 15 7.03 4.15 43.43
C THR A 15 5.64 3.58 43.02
N PRO A 16 4.53 4.33 43.10
CA PRO A 16 3.39 3.85 43.87
C PRO A 16 2.09 3.63 43.07
N HIS A 17 1.15 2.89 43.67
CA HIS A 17 -0.23 2.80 43.20
C HIS A 17 -1.05 4.06 43.53
N ALA A 18 -1.75 4.59 42.54
CA ALA A 18 -3.03 5.29 42.67
C ALA A 18 -3.88 4.85 41.46
N ALA A 19 -4.93 4.03 41.60
CA ALA A 19 -6.21 4.29 42.26
C ALA A 19 -7.17 5.16 41.41
N ALA A 20 -7.67 4.58 40.31
CA ALA A 20 -8.87 5.03 39.60
C ALA A 20 -9.48 3.83 38.83
N GLN A 21 -10.25 2.97 39.50
CA GLN A 21 -11.11 1.98 38.83
C GLN A 21 -12.52 2.55 38.72
N THR A 22 -12.92 2.91 37.51
CA THR A 22 -14.31 3.26 37.19
C THR A 22 -15.14 1.98 37.07
N LEU A 23 -16.01 1.74 38.06
CA LEU A 23 -17.05 0.71 37.96
C LEU A 23 -18.02 1.05 36.83
N TRP A 24 -18.07 0.21 35.80
CA TRP A 24 -19.20 0.17 34.86
C TRP A 24 -20.16 -0.94 35.32
N SER A 25 -21.17 -0.56 36.10
CA SER A 25 -22.27 -1.44 36.47
C SER A 25 -23.20 -1.64 35.27
N THR A 26 -23.25 -2.86 34.74
CA THR A 26 -24.31 -3.28 33.83
C THR A 26 -25.62 -3.48 34.60
N PRO A 27 -26.76 -2.94 34.12
CA PRO A 27 -28.06 -3.21 34.73
C PRO A 27 -28.57 -4.62 34.35
N PRO A 28 -29.36 -5.28 35.22
CA PRO A 28 -29.93 -6.59 34.93
C PRO A 28 -31.11 -6.49 33.94
N PRO A 29 -31.32 -7.48 33.06
CA PRO A 29 -32.53 -7.55 32.24
C PRO A 29 -33.75 -7.88 33.12
N SER A 30 -34.75 -7.00 33.11
CA SER A 30 -36.03 -7.22 33.78
C SER A 30 -36.82 -8.33 33.08
N GLY A 31 -37.21 -9.37 33.80
CA GLY A 31 -38.08 -10.42 33.28
C GLY A 31 -39.49 -9.88 32.99
N GLY A 32 -39.92 -9.99 31.72
CA GLY A 32 -41.31 -9.77 31.30
C GLY A 32 -42.00 -11.11 31.05
N SER A 33 -42.85 -11.53 31.98
CA SER A 33 -43.69 -12.73 31.81
C SER A 33 -44.79 -12.48 30.76
N GLY A 34 -44.98 -13.42 29.85
CA GLY A 34 -45.95 -13.32 28.75
C GLY A 34 -46.38 -14.70 28.26
N SER A 35 -47.23 -15.39 29.04
CA SER A 35 -47.76 -16.70 28.72
C SER A 35 -48.67 -16.68 27.49
N GLY A 36 -48.45 -17.60 26.54
CA GLY A 36 -49.29 -17.75 25.33
C GLY A 36 -49.25 -19.18 24.79
N SER A 37 -49.66 -20.16 25.60
CA SER A 37 -49.69 -21.57 25.19
C SER A 37 -50.95 -21.90 24.42
N VAL A 38 -50.83 -22.17 23.10
CA VAL A 38 -51.85 -22.89 22.31
C VAL A 38 -51.16 -23.81 21.30
N HIS A 39 -51.17 -25.11 21.60
CA HIS A 39 -51.19 -26.21 20.62
C HIS A 39 -52.65 -26.69 20.50
N PRO A 40 -53.10 -27.37 19.41
CA PRO A 40 -52.41 -28.50 18.78
C PRO A 40 -52.41 -28.56 17.23
N ALA A 41 -51.88 -29.67 16.72
CA ALA A 41 -51.68 -30.11 15.33
C ALA A 41 -53.01 -30.53 14.62
N PRO A 42 -53.03 -31.25 13.46
CA PRO A 42 -51.95 -31.72 12.56
C PRO A 42 -52.25 -31.52 11.04
N GLU A 43 -51.58 -32.33 10.20
CA GLU A 43 -51.94 -32.69 8.81
C GLU A 43 -51.64 -31.72 7.64
N SER A 44 -50.61 -32.06 6.88
CA SER A 44 -50.77 -32.37 5.44
C SER A 44 -49.52 -33.07 4.91
N ALA A 45 -49.66 -34.36 4.61
CA ALA A 45 -48.68 -35.04 3.76
C ALA A 45 -48.99 -34.69 2.30
N TYR A 46 -47.99 -34.24 1.55
CA TYR A 46 -48.00 -34.31 0.09
C TYR A 46 -46.71 -34.98 -0.37
N ASP A 47 -46.84 -36.27 -0.63
CA ASP A 47 -45.92 -37.05 -1.44
C ASP A 47 -46.14 -36.65 -2.90
N VAL A 48 -45.11 -36.09 -3.55
CA VAL A 48 -45.08 -35.88 -5.01
C VAL A 48 -43.76 -36.41 -5.52
N THR A 49 -43.85 -37.59 -6.12
CA THR A 49 -42.76 -38.29 -6.81
C THR A 49 -42.61 -37.82 -8.26
N ASN A 50 -41.39 -38.00 -8.80
CA ASN A 50 -41.00 -37.87 -10.22
C ASN A 50 -41.04 -36.46 -10.86
N HIS A 51 -40.03 -36.01 -11.62
CA HIS A 51 -39.38 -36.76 -12.72
C HIS A 51 -37.89 -36.47 -12.95
N GLN A 52 -37.22 -37.49 -13.51
CA GLN A 52 -36.07 -37.48 -14.45
C GLN A 52 -35.57 -36.13 -15.00
N GLY A 53 -34.24 -35.96 -15.18
CA GLY A 53 -33.76 -34.87 -16.06
C GLY A 53 -32.29 -34.76 -16.50
N GLY A 54 -31.28 -34.93 -15.65
CA GLY A 54 -29.85 -34.71 -16.03
C GLY A 54 -29.49 -33.27 -16.47
N PRO A 55 -28.27 -33.02 -17.00
CA PRO A 55 -27.10 -33.90 -17.14
C PRO A 55 -25.95 -33.55 -16.16
N LYS A 56 -24.88 -34.34 -16.21
CA LYS A 56 -23.61 -34.10 -15.50
C LYS A 56 -22.88 -32.89 -16.09
N SER A 57 -22.28 -32.06 -15.23
CA SER A 57 -21.21 -31.13 -15.59
C SER A 57 -20.17 -31.07 -14.46
N ASP A 58 -18.98 -31.61 -14.75
CA ASP A 58 -17.67 -31.18 -14.29
C ASP A 58 -17.38 -31.03 -12.79
N GLU A 59 -16.77 -32.10 -12.26
CA GLU A 59 -15.89 -32.06 -11.10
C GLU A 59 -14.69 -31.12 -11.35
N HIS A 60 -14.79 -29.86 -10.92
CA HIS A 60 -13.59 -29.08 -10.60
C HIS A 60 -13.16 -29.37 -9.17
N GLY A 61 -12.24 -30.32 -9.05
CA GLY A 61 -11.60 -30.69 -7.79
C GLY A 61 -10.92 -29.47 -7.16
N SER A 62 -11.50 -28.97 -6.07
CA SER A 62 -10.84 -28.01 -5.19
C SER A 62 -9.73 -28.75 -4.44
N ALA A 63 -8.56 -28.82 -5.07
CA ALA A 63 -7.35 -29.32 -4.46
C ALA A 63 -7.04 -28.44 -3.24
N LYS A 64 -7.04 -29.05 -2.05
CA LYS A 64 -6.57 -28.40 -0.84
C LYS A 64 -5.08 -28.12 -1.01
N ASP A 65 -4.72 -26.84 -1.08
CA ASP A 65 -3.32 -26.42 -0.90
C ASP A 65 -2.85 -26.86 0.49
N ALA A 66 -2.12 -27.98 0.52
CA ALA A 66 -1.35 -28.37 1.69
C ALA A 66 -0.16 -27.40 1.81
N PRO A 67 0.19 -26.92 3.01
CA PRO A 67 1.34 -26.05 3.19
C PRO A 67 2.61 -26.80 2.77
N VAL A 68 3.24 -26.33 1.69
CA VAL A 68 4.50 -26.88 1.17
C VAL A 68 5.57 -26.70 2.25
N SER A 69 5.88 -27.79 2.94
CA SER A 69 7.00 -27.84 3.88
C SER A 69 8.31 -27.66 3.10
N PRO A 70 9.23 -26.79 3.53
CA PRO A 70 10.51 -26.62 2.84
C PRO A 70 11.39 -27.85 3.04
N THR A 71 11.30 -28.79 2.10
CA THR A 71 12.19 -29.95 2.01
C THR A 71 13.60 -29.49 1.65
N TYR A 72 14.38 -29.09 2.65
CA TYR A 72 15.81 -28.93 2.50
C TYR A 72 16.46 -30.30 2.33
N PRO A 73 17.21 -30.56 1.25
CA PRO A 73 17.98 -31.78 1.10
C PRO A 73 19.20 -31.73 2.04
N VAL A 74 18.99 -32.04 3.31
CA VAL A 74 20.07 -32.32 4.26
C VAL A 74 20.64 -33.70 3.91
N SER A 75 21.43 -33.74 2.83
CA SER A 75 22.35 -34.84 2.58
C SER A 75 23.31 -34.90 3.77
N PRO A 76 23.41 -36.03 4.50
CA PRO A 76 24.40 -36.14 5.56
C PRO A 76 25.80 -35.95 4.97
N PRO A 77 26.72 -35.26 5.66
CA PRO A 77 28.11 -35.17 5.22
C PRO A 77 28.64 -36.60 5.11
N LYS A 78 29.19 -36.96 3.94
CA LYS A 78 29.82 -38.26 3.72
C LYS A 78 30.89 -38.47 4.80
N SER A 79 30.69 -39.47 5.64
CA SER A 79 31.70 -39.92 6.60
C SER A 79 33.02 -40.11 5.88
N PRO A 80 34.16 -39.59 6.38
CA PRO A 80 35.45 -39.85 5.78
C PRO A 80 35.72 -41.36 5.87
N THR A 81 35.73 -42.02 4.71
CA THR A 81 36.13 -43.42 4.60
C THR A 81 37.54 -43.56 5.20
N PRO A 82 37.78 -44.44 6.18
CA PRO A 82 39.13 -44.68 6.66
C PRO A 82 39.94 -45.27 5.52
N GLN A 83 40.87 -44.47 4.97
CA GLN A 83 41.89 -45.00 4.09
C GLN A 83 42.83 -45.87 4.91
N SER A 84 42.65 -47.19 4.81
CA SER A 84 43.65 -48.14 5.30
C SER A 84 45.00 -47.80 4.67
N PRO A 85 46.07 -47.61 5.45
CA PRO A 85 47.40 -47.48 4.90
C PRO A 85 47.78 -48.81 4.23
N THR A 86 47.83 -48.80 2.90
CA THR A 86 48.32 -49.90 2.08
C THR A 86 49.72 -50.32 2.57
N PRO A 87 49.97 -51.59 2.91
CA PRO A 87 51.30 -52.04 3.29
C PRO A 87 52.23 -51.97 2.07
N GLY A 88 53.07 -50.94 2.04
CA GLY A 88 54.06 -50.73 1.00
C GLY A 88 55.05 -51.89 0.96
N GLN A 89 55.21 -52.49 -0.23
CA GLN A 89 56.13 -53.60 -0.48
C GLN A 89 57.57 -53.18 -0.13
N SER A 90 58.13 -53.77 0.93
CA SER A 90 59.59 -53.76 1.13
C SER A 90 60.18 -54.97 0.43
N VAL A 91 60.93 -54.70 -0.65
CA VAL A 91 61.59 -55.72 -1.48
C VAL A 91 62.66 -56.42 -0.64
N LEU A 92 62.55 -57.74 -0.50
CA LEU A 92 63.54 -58.56 0.20
C LEU A 92 64.73 -58.84 -0.74
N THR A 93 65.82 -58.09 -0.60
CA THR A 93 66.96 -58.17 -1.51
C THR A 93 67.89 -59.33 -1.18
N THR A 94 68.00 -60.28 -2.12
CA THR A 94 69.10 -61.20 -2.43
C THR A 94 70.19 -61.44 -1.36
N PHE A 95 70.22 -62.65 -0.79
CA PHE A 95 71.39 -63.20 -0.11
C PHE A 95 72.47 -63.62 -1.12
N THR A 96 73.68 -63.04 -1.02
CA THR A 96 74.87 -63.53 -1.74
C THR A 96 76.01 -63.82 -0.77
N THR A 97 76.66 -64.96 -0.99
CA THR A 97 77.70 -65.58 -0.17
C THR A 97 79.04 -64.84 -0.23
N GLN A 98 79.71 -64.59 0.91
CA GLN A 98 81.17 -64.63 0.94
C GLN A 98 81.78 -64.96 2.31
N THR A 99 82.81 -65.80 2.28
CA THR A 99 83.57 -66.33 3.41
C THR A 99 84.99 -65.77 3.43
N GLY A 100 85.58 -65.59 4.63
CA GLY A 100 87.05 -65.61 4.79
C GLY A 100 87.79 -64.33 5.19
N ALA A 101 87.49 -63.75 6.37
CA ALA A 101 88.39 -62.78 7.04
C ALA A 101 88.28 -62.86 8.57
N ALA A 102 88.64 -64.01 9.15
CA ALA A 102 88.30 -64.38 10.51
C ALA A 102 89.21 -63.77 11.60
N ARG A 103 88.82 -62.59 12.11
CA ARG A 103 88.71 -62.29 13.57
C ARG A 103 88.21 -60.86 13.82
N ASN A 104 88.66 -59.88 13.03
CA ASN A 104 88.10 -58.52 13.08
C ASN A 104 86.67 -58.44 12.50
N ALA A 105 86.32 -59.35 11.58
CA ALA A 105 84.97 -59.45 11.02
C ALA A 105 83.91 -59.98 12.00
N ALA A 106 84.29 -60.58 13.14
CA ALA A 106 83.32 -61.00 14.16
C ALA A 106 82.81 -59.78 14.95
N VAL A 107 83.73 -58.96 15.45
CA VAL A 107 83.41 -57.69 16.13
C VAL A 107 82.62 -56.75 15.21
N ALA A 108 82.97 -56.69 13.92
CA ALA A 108 82.22 -55.90 12.93
C ALA A 108 80.77 -56.40 12.72
N LYS A 109 80.52 -57.71 12.81
CA LYS A 109 79.16 -58.28 12.74
C LYS A 109 78.35 -58.01 13.99
N ASP A 110 78.96 -58.10 15.17
CA ASP A 110 78.28 -57.80 16.42
C ASP A 110 77.92 -56.30 16.51
N VAL A 111 78.81 -55.41 16.05
CA VAL A 111 78.52 -53.98 15.92
C VAL A 111 77.39 -53.72 14.91
N ALA A 112 77.40 -54.37 13.74
CA ALA A 112 76.33 -54.24 12.76
C ALA A 112 74.96 -54.74 13.29
N ALA A 113 74.94 -55.84 14.03
CA ALA A 113 73.73 -56.36 14.67
C ALA A 113 73.21 -55.43 15.78
N VAL A 114 74.10 -54.78 16.53
CA VAL A 114 73.75 -53.74 17.51
C VAL A 114 73.22 -52.48 16.82
N GLU A 115 73.77 -52.09 15.67
CA GLU A 115 73.26 -50.98 14.85
C GLU A 115 71.88 -51.30 14.25
N GLU A 116 71.62 -52.54 13.82
CA GLU A 116 70.31 -53.00 13.35
C GLU A 116 69.27 -53.04 14.49
N LEU A 117 69.66 -53.50 15.68
CA LEU A 117 68.81 -53.47 16.88
C LEU A 117 68.52 -52.02 17.31
N LEU A 118 69.51 -51.13 17.30
CA LEU A 118 69.33 -49.70 17.56
C LEU A 118 68.45 -49.04 16.48
N GLY A 119 68.59 -49.45 15.22
CA GLY A 119 67.78 -49.00 14.10
C GLY A 119 66.31 -49.40 14.25
N THR A 120 66.03 -50.65 14.59
CA THR A 120 64.67 -51.15 14.86
C THR A 120 64.07 -50.53 16.11
N MET A 121 64.83 -50.38 17.20
CA MET A 121 64.38 -49.64 18.39
C MET A 121 64.05 -48.17 18.06
N ARG A 122 64.88 -47.48 17.27
CA ARG A 122 64.57 -46.12 16.79
C ARG A 122 63.31 -46.07 15.93
N LEU A 123 63.15 -47.02 14.99
CA LEU A 123 61.96 -47.09 14.13
C LEU A 123 60.68 -47.34 14.92
N THR A 124 60.71 -48.23 15.92
CA THR A 124 59.57 -48.46 16.82
C THR A 124 59.27 -47.24 17.71
N LEU A 125 60.29 -46.53 18.22
CA LEU A 125 60.08 -45.29 18.97
C LEU A 125 59.48 -44.18 18.10
N THR A 126 59.94 -44.02 16.85
CA THR A 126 59.34 -43.09 15.88
C THR A 126 57.88 -43.47 15.56
N ALA A 127 57.57 -44.76 15.42
CA ALA A 127 56.21 -45.23 15.19
C ALA A 127 55.29 -45.04 16.41
N VAL A 128 55.80 -45.21 17.64
CA VAL A 128 55.05 -44.91 18.86
C VAL A 128 54.85 -43.40 19.03
N GLY A 129 55.85 -42.59 18.69
CA GLY A 129 55.72 -41.13 18.64
C GLY A 129 54.60 -40.69 17.70
N SER A 130 54.58 -41.18 16.45
CA SER A 130 53.53 -40.82 15.49
C SER A 130 52.13 -41.31 15.88
N THR A 131 52.01 -42.47 16.54
CA THR A 131 50.70 -42.90 17.08
C THR A 131 50.25 -42.07 18.29
N MET A 132 51.17 -41.59 19.13
CA MET A 132 50.83 -40.62 20.19
C MET A 132 50.43 -39.26 19.62
N ASP A 133 51.12 -38.75 18.60
CA ASP A 133 50.79 -37.48 17.95
C ASP A 133 49.39 -37.53 17.30
N THR A 134 49.09 -38.60 16.56
CA THR A 134 47.74 -38.78 15.97
C THR A 134 46.64 -38.94 17.03
N LEU A 135 46.92 -39.60 18.15
CA LEU A 135 45.97 -39.71 19.27
C LEU A 135 45.77 -38.36 19.98
N ALA A 136 46.82 -37.53 20.08
CA ALA A 136 46.71 -36.16 20.59
C ALA A 136 45.87 -35.27 19.67
N GLU A 137 46.11 -35.31 18.35
CA GLU A 137 45.32 -34.59 17.34
C GLU A 137 43.83 -35.01 17.38
N GLN A 138 43.56 -36.32 17.43
CA GLN A 138 42.19 -36.84 17.60
C GLN A 138 41.55 -36.39 18.93
N THR A 139 42.31 -36.34 20.02
CA THR A 139 41.82 -35.85 21.32
C THR A 139 41.43 -34.37 21.25
N VAL A 140 42.22 -33.54 20.55
CA VAL A 140 41.88 -32.13 20.29
C VAL A 140 40.62 -32.01 19.44
N HIS A 141 40.46 -32.83 18.40
CA HIS A 141 39.22 -32.85 17.59
C HIS A 141 37.99 -33.26 18.40
N VAL A 142 38.09 -34.28 19.27
CA VAL A 142 36.97 -34.68 20.14
C VAL A 142 36.63 -33.61 21.17
N ALA A 143 37.63 -32.93 21.74
CA ALA A 143 37.40 -31.79 22.63
C ALA A 143 36.70 -30.61 21.89
N ALA A 144 37.08 -30.35 20.63
CA ALA A 144 36.47 -29.32 19.79
C ALA A 144 35.01 -29.63 19.39
N LEU A 145 34.57 -30.90 19.44
CA LEU A 145 33.18 -31.29 19.16
C LEU A 145 32.21 -30.96 20.29
N GLY A 146 32.67 -30.76 21.53
CA GLY A 146 31.81 -30.45 22.69
C GLY A 146 30.87 -29.26 22.44
N PRO A 147 31.39 -28.06 22.09
CA PRO A 147 30.56 -26.90 21.76
C PRO A 147 29.56 -27.12 20.60
N ALA A 148 29.89 -27.98 19.63
CA ALA A 148 28.99 -28.30 18.52
C ALA A 148 27.82 -29.23 18.96
N ILE A 149 28.07 -30.15 19.89
CA ILE A 149 27.04 -30.99 20.51
C ILE A 149 26.11 -30.11 21.36
N ASP A 150 26.67 -29.21 22.17
CA ASP A 150 25.88 -28.26 22.98
C ASP A 150 25.02 -27.33 22.11
N ALA A 151 25.58 -26.79 21.02
CA ALA A 151 24.82 -26.00 20.05
C ALA A 151 23.68 -26.80 19.40
N THR A 152 23.93 -28.07 19.07
CA THR A 152 22.90 -28.97 18.52
C THR A 152 21.76 -29.19 19.52
N HIS A 153 22.06 -29.36 20.81
CA HIS A 153 21.05 -29.47 21.86
C HIS A 153 20.26 -28.17 22.05
N GLN A 154 20.92 -27.01 22.04
CA GLN A 154 20.25 -25.70 22.10
C GLN A 154 19.30 -25.48 20.91
N ILE A 155 19.73 -25.83 19.68
CA ILE A 155 18.86 -25.80 18.49
C ILE A 155 17.64 -26.72 18.66
N GLY A 156 17.83 -27.91 19.24
CA GLY A 156 16.73 -28.83 19.56
C GLY A 156 15.71 -28.23 20.54
N LEU A 157 16.17 -27.55 21.59
CA LEU A 157 15.31 -26.87 22.57
C LEU A 157 14.55 -25.71 21.93
N VAL A 158 15.21 -24.88 21.11
CA VAL A 158 14.57 -23.75 20.41
C VAL A 158 13.52 -24.24 19.40
N ARG A 159 13.81 -25.30 18.64
CA ARG A 159 12.83 -25.93 17.73
C ARG A 159 11.59 -26.40 18.48
N LYS A 160 11.77 -27.17 19.57
CA LYS A 160 10.65 -27.62 20.40
C LYS A 160 9.82 -26.46 20.96
N GLN A 161 10.47 -25.38 21.41
CA GLN A 161 9.76 -24.19 21.90
C GLN A 161 8.98 -23.48 20.79
N LEU A 162 9.51 -23.46 19.56
CA LEU A 162 8.83 -22.90 18.39
C LEU A 162 7.60 -23.75 18.01
N ASP A 163 7.74 -25.07 18.00
CA ASP A 163 6.63 -26.00 17.72
C ASP A 163 5.51 -25.88 18.78
N ASP A 164 5.88 -25.79 20.07
CA ASP A 164 4.94 -25.55 21.16
C ASP A 164 4.23 -24.19 21.05
N GLN A 165 4.91 -23.15 20.55
CA GLN A 165 4.29 -21.85 20.28
C GLN A 165 3.36 -21.90 19.07
N HIS A 166 3.76 -22.56 17.98
CA HIS A 166 2.95 -22.71 16.78
C HIS A 166 1.64 -23.43 17.09
N ARG A 167 1.71 -24.56 17.80
CA ARG A 167 0.53 -25.32 18.24
C ARG A 167 -0.44 -24.50 19.10
N ARG A 168 0.07 -23.61 19.96
CA ARG A 168 -0.77 -22.68 20.74
C ARG A 168 -1.40 -21.58 19.88
N GLN A 169 -0.72 -21.12 18.84
CA GLN A 169 -1.27 -20.16 17.87
C GLN A 169 -2.36 -20.81 17.01
N GLU A 170 -2.14 -22.03 16.52
CA GLU A 170 -3.15 -22.82 15.80
C GLU A 170 -4.40 -23.04 16.67
N GLN A 171 -4.21 -23.45 17.93
CA GLN A 171 -5.33 -23.63 18.86
C GLN A 171 -6.15 -22.34 19.02
N ARG A 172 -5.49 -21.20 19.31
CA ARG A 172 -6.17 -19.89 19.40
C ARG A 172 -6.86 -19.49 18.10
N MET A 173 -6.28 -19.83 16.94
CA MET A 173 -6.89 -19.56 15.64
C MET A 173 -8.13 -20.42 15.42
N VAL A 174 -8.13 -21.69 15.86
CA VAL A 174 -9.31 -22.57 15.81
C VAL A 174 -10.39 -22.08 16.77
N GLU A 175 -10.04 -21.69 18.00
CA GLU A 175 -10.95 -21.08 18.98
C GLU A 175 -11.58 -19.79 18.43
N MET A 176 -10.78 -18.88 17.88
CA MET A 176 -11.26 -17.65 17.25
C MET A 176 -12.13 -17.91 16.02
N LYS A 177 -11.81 -18.91 15.19
CA LYS A 177 -12.66 -19.34 14.07
C LYS A 177 -13.98 -19.95 14.54
N ALA A 178 -13.99 -20.66 15.67
CA ALA A 178 -15.20 -21.19 16.27
C ALA A 178 -16.10 -20.06 16.79
N MET A 179 -15.54 -19.13 17.59
CA MET A 179 -16.25 -17.94 18.08
C MET A 179 -16.81 -17.09 16.93
N LEU A 180 -16.00 -16.79 15.91
CA LEU A 180 -16.46 -15.98 14.77
C LEU A 180 -17.52 -16.71 13.95
N LYS A 181 -17.44 -18.04 13.82
CA LYS A 181 -18.49 -18.83 13.20
C LYS A 181 -19.78 -18.82 14.02
N GLU A 182 -19.69 -18.90 15.33
CA GLU A 182 -20.82 -18.80 16.27
C GLU A 182 -21.49 -17.41 16.13
N GLU A 183 -20.73 -16.33 16.25
CA GLU A 183 -21.21 -14.94 16.10
C GLU A 183 -21.84 -14.66 14.72
N ILE A 184 -21.31 -15.26 13.64
CA ILE A 184 -21.91 -15.20 12.30
C ILE A 184 -23.20 -16.06 12.21
N SER A 185 -23.25 -17.18 12.93
CA SER A 185 -24.37 -18.14 12.94
C SER A 185 -25.48 -17.79 13.94
N ASP A 186 -25.25 -16.84 14.86
CA ASP A 186 -26.14 -16.44 15.97
C ASP A 186 -27.48 -15.78 15.53
N GLY A 187 -27.88 -15.97 14.28
CA GLY A 187 -29.14 -15.51 13.71
C GLY A 187 -29.16 -14.01 13.46
N GLN A 188 -28.61 -13.17 14.35
CA GLN A 188 -28.68 -11.71 14.26
C GLN A 188 -28.01 -11.14 13.01
N LEU A 189 -26.82 -11.64 12.64
CA LEU A 189 -26.15 -11.19 11.43
C LEU A 189 -26.88 -11.69 10.18
N GLN A 190 -27.33 -12.95 10.18
CA GLN A 190 -28.12 -13.52 9.09
C GLN A 190 -29.47 -12.82 8.91
N GLU A 191 -30.13 -12.41 10.00
CA GLU A 191 -31.40 -11.70 9.99
C GLU A 191 -31.23 -10.26 9.49
N LYS A 192 -30.21 -9.53 9.96
CA LYS A 192 -29.85 -8.20 9.41
C LYS A 192 -29.51 -8.28 7.92
N LEU A 193 -28.73 -9.29 7.49
CA LEU A 193 -28.43 -9.52 6.08
C LEU A 193 -29.68 -9.87 5.28
N ARG A 194 -30.60 -10.69 5.82
CA ARG A 194 -31.89 -11.02 5.20
C ARG A 194 -32.80 -9.79 5.09
N GLU A 195 -32.80 -8.92 6.09
CA GLU A 195 -33.55 -7.67 6.09
C GLU A 195 -33.01 -6.70 5.03
N ILE A 196 -31.70 -6.44 5.03
CA ILE A 196 -31.01 -5.58 4.04
C ILE A 196 -31.20 -6.13 2.62
N ALA A 197 -30.97 -7.43 2.40
CA ALA A 197 -31.21 -8.07 1.11
C ALA A 197 -32.70 -7.98 0.71
N GLY A 198 -33.62 -8.13 1.66
CA GLY A 198 -35.05 -7.94 1.42
C GLY A 198 -35.41 -6.51 1.00
N VAL A 199 -34.80 -5.49 1.59
CA VAL A 199 -34.96 -4.08 1.17
C VAL A 199 -34.42 -3.88 -0.24
N LEU A 200 -33.17 -4.30 -0.50
CA LEU A 200 -32.52 -4.15 -1.80
C LEU A 200 -33.27 -4.88 -2.92
N VAL A 201 -33.73 -6.11 -2.69
CA VAL A 201 -34.54 -6.86 -3.67
C VAL A 201 -35.86 -6.15 -3.93
N ARG A 202 -36.55 -5.63 -2.90
CA ARG A 202 -37.78 -4.83 -3.09
C ARG A 202 -37.53 -3.56 -3.89
N GLU A 203 -36.43 -2.86 -3.66
CA GLU A 203 -36.08 -1.65 -4.42
C GLU A 203 -35.69 -1.95 -5.88
N CYS A 204 -34.89 -3.00 -6.12
CA CYS A 204 -34.54 -3.45 -7.46
C CYS A 204 -35.78 -3.90 -8.25
N VAL A 205 -36.64 -4.71 -7.65
CA VAL A 205 -37.91 -5.14 -8.27
C VAL A 205 -38.82 -3.94 -8.53
N LYS A 206 -38.94 -3.00 -7.59
CA LYS A 206 -39.72 -1.76 -7.79
C LYS A 206 -39.17 -0.92 -8.96
N ARG A 207 -37.84 -0.79 -9.07
CA ARG A 207 -37.18 -0.05 -10.16
C ARG A 207 -37.40 -0.74 -11.51
N GLU A 208 -37.20 -2.05 -11.58
CA GLU A 208 -37.43 -2.88 -12.77
C GLU A 208 -38.89 -2.80 -13.24
N ILE A 209 -39.86 -2.87 -12.32
CA ILE A 209 -41.28 -2.70 -12.66
C ILE A 209 -41.55 -1.28 -13.21
N VAL A 210 -41.01 -0.24 -12.57
CA VAL A 210 -41.17 1.15 -13.07
C VAL A 210 -40.53 1.33 -14.44
N GLU A 211 -39.36 0.74 -14.71
CA GLU A 211 -38.74 0.78 -16.04
C GLU A 211 -39.50 -0.02 -17.09
N ARG A 212 -40.03 -1.22 -16.75
CA ARG A 212 -40.89 -1.99 -17.67
C ARG A 212 -42.17 -1.25 -18.00
N VAL A 213 -42.88 -0.73 -17.01
CA VAL A 213 -44.08 0.09 -17.23
C VAL A 213 -43.75 1.34 -18.05
N ARG A 214 -42.63 2.02 -17.76
CA ARG A 214 -42.18 3.17 -18.57
C ARG A 214 -41.88 2.78 -20.02
N ARG A 215 -41.26 1.62 -20.25
CA ARG A 215 -40.94 1.07 -21.57
C ARG A 215 -42.23 0.71 -22.32
N GLU A 216 -43.09 -0.11 -21.74
CA GLU A 216 -44.39 -0.51 -22.30
C GLU A 216 -45.30 0.70 -22.59
N VAL A 217 -45.32 1.72 -21.73
CA VAL A 217 -46.05 2.97 -22.00
C VAL A 217 -45.39 3.76 -23.13
N SER A 218 -44.05 3.84 -23.18
CA SER A 218 -43.33 4.50 -24.27
C SER A 218 -43.55 3.81 -25.62
N ASP A 219 -43.55 2.48 -25.63
CA ASP A 219 -43.79 1.64 -26.81
C ASP A 219 -45.25 1.77 -27.26
N SER A 220 -46.20 1.71 -26.32
CA SER A 220 -47.63 1.93 -26.60
C SER A 220 -47.91 3.33 -27.16
N VAL A 221 -47.27 4.37 -26.60
CA VAL A 221 -47.33 5.75 -27.09
C VAL A 221 -46.62 5.88 -28.45
N SER A 222 -45.60 5.09 -28.74
CA SER A 222 -44.94 5.07 -30.06
C SER A 222 -45.78 4.35 -31.13
N GLU A 223 -46.52 3.29 -30.79
CA GLU A 223 -47.41 2.59 -31.73
C GLU A 223 -48.70 3.38 -31.99
N HIS A 224 -49.28 4.01 -30.97
CA HIS A 224 -50.56 4.73 -31.08
C HIS A 224 -50.39 6.24 -31.32
N GLY A 225 -49.16 6.77 -31.20
CA GLY A 225 -48.86 8.20 -31.31
C GLY A 225 -48.40 8.63 -32.69
N ILE A 226 -49.32 9.21 -33.46
CA ILE A 226 -49.05 9.83 -34.76
C ILE A 226 -48.07 11.02 -34.61
N GLY A 227 -46.78 10.79 -34.87
CA GLY A 227 -45.80 11.81 -35.26
C GLY A 227 -45.35 12.89 -34.25
N GLY A 228 -45.72 12.80 -32.97
CA GLY A 228 -45.53 13.91 -32.00
C GLY A 228 -44.21 13.97 -31.22
N ALA A 229 -43.39 12.92 -31.21
CA ALA A 229 -42.38 12.71 -30.16
C ALA A 229 -41.23 13.76 -30.09
N HIS A 230 -40.89 14.43 -31.19
CA HIS A 230 -39.80 15.42 -31.21
C HIS A 230 -40.19 16.80 -30.63
N ILE A 231 -41.48 17.12 -30.59
CA ILE A 231 -41.96 18.45 -30.15
C ILE A 231 -41.99 18.54 -28.61
N SER A 232 -42.22 17.40 -27.94
CA SER A 232 -42.49 17.34 -26.51
C SER A 232 -41.32 17.80 -25.63
N HIS A 233 -40.06 17.54 -26.00
CA HIS A 233 -38.94 17.86 -25.09
C HIS A 233 -38.62 19.36 -25.06
N GLU A 234 -38.80 20.06 -26.19
CA GLU A 234 -38.64 21.52 -26.29
C GLU A 234 -39.81 22.23 -25.61
N GLN A 235 -41.06 21.79 -25.88
CA GLN A 235 -42.24 22.32 -25.19
C GLN A 235 -42.24 22.05 -23.68
N LEU A 236 -41.74 20.90 -23.21
CA LEU A 236 -41.54 20.65 -21.78
C LEU A 236 -40.44 21.56 -21.20
N GLN A 237 -39.39 21.88 -21.95
CA GLN A 237 -38.40 22.86 -21.53
C GLN A 237 -39.02 24.26 -21.39
N GLU A 238 -39.92 24.67 -22.28
CA GLU A 238 -40.66 25.93 -22.20
C GLU A 238 -41.70 25.97 -21.06
N GLN A 239 -42.39 24.85 -20.80
CA GLN A 239 -43.44 24.77 -19.77
C GLN A 239 -42.91 24.73 -18.33
N ILE A 240 -41.65 24.34 -18.09
CA ILE A 240 -41.08 24.38 -16.73
C ILE A 240 -40.76 25.85 -16.37
N PRO A 241 -41.37 26.41 -15.30
CA PRO A 241 -41.08 27.78 -14.87
C PRO A 241 -39.59 28.02 -14.67
N GLN A 242 -39.11 29.22 -15.02
CA GLN A 242 -37.68 29.54 -14.93
C GLN A 242 -37.11 29.33 -13.51
N ASP A 243 -37.86 29.70 -12.47
CA ASP A 243 -37.50 29.47 -11.07
C ASP A 243 -37.25 27.97 -10.77
N MET A 244 -38.10 27.07 -11.28
CA MET A 244 -37.90 25.62 -11.13
C MET A 244 -36.66 25.12 -11.89
N ARG A 245 -36.33 25.69 -13.06
CA ARG A 245 -35.10 25.35 -13.79
C ARG A 245 -33.86 25.79 -13.02
N GLU A 246 -33.86 27.02 -12.51
CA GLU A 246 -32.78 27.55 -11.65
C GLU A 246 -32.63 26.74 -10.35
N GLN A 247 -33.75 26.39 -9.71
CA GLN A 247 -33.77 25.56 -8.51
C GLN A 247 -33.22 24.14 -8.77
N ALA A 248 -33.62 23.51 -9.88
CA ALA A 248 -33.10 22.21 -10.28
C ALA A 248 -31.58 22.26 -10.57
N ILE A 249 -31.08 23.33 -11.19
CA ILE A 249 -29.65 23.55 -11.41
C ILE A 249 -28.91 23.73 -10.07
N ARG A 250 -29.47 24.50 -9.13
CA ARG A 250 -28.92 24.66 -7.77
C ARG A 250 -28.85 23.32 -7.03
N TYR A 251 -29.92 22.52 -7.03
CA TYR A 251 -29.91 21.20 -6.39
C TYR A 251 -28.95 20.21 -7.07
N LYS A 252 -28.85 20.23 -8.41
CA LYS A 252 -27.88 19.40 -9.14
C LYS A 252 -26.43 19.77 -8.76
N ARG A 253 -26.12 21.07 -8.65
CA ARG A 253 -24.82 21.56 -8.14
C ARG A 253 -24.56 21.08 -6.70
N GLN A 254 -25.52 21.27 -5.79
CA GLN A 254 -25.40 20.82 -4.39
C GLN A 254 -25.18 19.30 -4.28
N LEU A 255 -25.90 18.50 -5.06
CA LEU A 255 -25.75 17.04 -5.05
C LEU A 255 -24.36 16.61 -5.54
N LEU A 256 -23.83 17.26 -6.57
CA LEU A 256 -22.47 17.02 -7.05
C LEU A 256 -21.41 17.46 -6.03
N GLU A 257 -21.62 18.59 -5.34
CA GLU A 257 -20.75 19.08 -4.26
C GLU A 257 -20.73 18.12 -3.06
N VAL A 258 -21.90 17.64 -2.61
CA VAL A 258 -22.01 16.61 -1.57
C VAL A 258 -21.33 15.31 -2.01
N LYS A 259 -21.49 14.88 -3.26
CA LYS A 259 -20.82 13.69 -3.79
C LYS A 259 -19.30 13.83 -3.81
N ALA A 260 -18.78 15.00 -4.21
CA ALA A 260 -17.35 15.30 -4.18
C ALA A 260 -16.82 15.35 -2.74
N SER A 261 -17.57 15.96 -1.81
CA SER A 261 -17.23 16.02 -0.38
C SER A 261 -17.19 14.63 0.27
N LEU A 262 -18.17 13.77 -0.02
CA LEU A 262 -18.19 12.37 0.42
C LEU A 262 -16.97 11.59 -0.11
N HIS A 263 -16.71 11.69 -1.41
CA HIS A 263 -15.55 11.05 -2.04
C HIS A 263 -14.23 11.53 -1.42
N ASN A 264 -14.06 12.83 -1.22
CA ASN A 264 -12.88 13.42 -0.60
C ASN A 264 -12.72 13.00 0.87
N SER A 265 -13.81 12.81 1.60
CA SER A 265 -13.79 12.35 2.98
C SER A 265 -13.33 10.89 3.08
N GLU A 266 -13.83 10.02 2.21
CA GLU A 266 -13.40 8.61 2.16
C GLU A 266 -11.97 8.47 1.61
N ALA A 267 -11.58 9.27 0.62
CA ALA A 267 -10.20 9.35 0.12
C ALA A 267 -9.22 9.76 1.24
N ARG A 268 -9.55 10.80 2.03
CA ARG A 268 -8.77 11.20 3.21
C ARG A 268 -8.68 10.08 4.24
N ARG A 269 -9.79 9.40 4.51
CA ARG A 269 -9.85 8.28 5.46
C ARG A 269 -8.95 7.13 5.03
N HIS A 270 -8.94 6.79 3.74
CA HIS A 270 -8.03 5.80 3.18
C HIS A 270 -6.57 6.24 3.28
N ASN A 271 -6.25 7.45 2.81
CA ASN A 271 -4.89 7.99 2.82
C ASN A 271 -4.33 8.15 4.25
N ALA A 272 -5.19 8.37 5.26
CA ALA A 272 -4.83 8.40 6.67
C ALA A 272 -4.44 7.04 7.27
N LEU A 273 -4.89 5.93 6.66
CA LEU A 273 -4.53 4.57 7.09
C LEU A 273 -3.16 4.12 6.56
N ILE A 274 -2.65 4.79 5.51
CA ILE A 274 -1.35 4.48 4.91
C ILE A 274 -0.25 4.75 5.94
N ARG A 275 0.51 3.71 6.25
CA ARG A 275 1.55 3.75 7.28
C ARG A 275 2.85 4.30 6.71
N SER A 276 3.68 4.88 7.57
CA SER A 276 5.01 5.40 7.21
C SER A 276 5.98 4.35 6.65
N ASN A 277 5.67 3.05 6.82
CA ASN A 277 6.44 1.94 6.24
C ASN A 277 5.87 1.42 4.90
N SER A 278 4.79 2.02 4.38
CA SER A 278 4.06 1.63 3.16
C SER A 278 4.02 2.76 2.13
N LEU A 279 5.17 3.38 1.81
CA LEU A 279 5.22 4.56 0.93
C LEU A 279 4.78 4.31 -0.53
N ASP A 280 4.78 3.05 -0.95
CA ASP A 280 4.37 2.60 -2.28
C ASP A 280 2.87 2.24 -2.36
N GLU A 281 2.12 2.40 -1.26
CA GLU A 281 0.66 2.21 -1.24
C GLU A 281 -0.02 3.35 -2.02
N PRO A 282 -0.95 3.06 -2.95
CA PRO A 282 -1.50 4.07 -3.83
C PRO A 282 -2.42 5.04 -3.08
N LEU A 283 -2.18 6.34 -3.30
CA LEU A 283 -3.02 7.42 -2.79
C LEU A 283 -4.33 7.49 -3.58
N ILE A 284 -5.46 7.61 -2.88
CA ILE A 284 -6.73 7.91 -3.53
C ILE A 284 -6.77 9.41 -3.87
N PRO A 285 -6.97 9.79 -5.15
CA PRO A 285 -6.94 11.17 -5.57
C PRO A 285 -8.14 11.96 -5.05
N LEU A 286 -7.87 13.12 -4.43
CA LEU A 286 -8.94 14.04 -4.06
C LEU A 286 -9.48 14.75 -5.31
N VAL A 287 -10.79 14.92 -5.34
CA VAL A 287 -11.53 15.68 -6.35
C VAL A 287 -11.46 17.16 -6.02
N ARG A 288 -11.24 18.00 -7.04
CA ARG A 288 -11.10 19.45 -6.87
C ARG A 288 -12.42 20.08 -6.39
N PRO A 289 -12.39 21.11 -5.52
CA PRO A 289 -13.60 21.83 -5.14
C PRO A 289 -14.23 22.50 -6.38
N PHE A 290 -15.56 22.56 -6.43
CA PHE A 290 -16.24 23.31 -7.49
C PHE A 290 -15.84 24.77 -7.44
N ALA A 291 -15.49 25.33 -8.60
CA ALA A 291 -15.23 26.76 -8.72
C ALA A 291 -16.42 27.55 -8.16
N THR A 292 -16.19 28.24 -7.04
CA THR A 292 -17.14 29.22 -6.54
C THR A 292 -17.07 30.41 -7.48
N PRO A 293 -18.21 30.94 -7.97
CA PRO A 293 -18.19 32.01 -8.98
C PRO A 293 -17.51 33.30 -8.50
N ALA A 294 -17.31 33.45 -7.19
CA ALA A 294 -16.55 34.55 -6.58
C ALA A 294 -15.03 34.36 -6.61
N SER A 295 -14.52 33.15 -6.87
CA SER A 295 -13.09 32.82 -6.80
C SER A 295 -12.41 32.68 -8.16
N SER A 296 -13.12 32.95 -9.27
CA SER A 296 -12.53 32.93 -10.62
C SER A 296 -11.43 33.99 -10.73
N PRO A 297 -10.13 33.64 -10.81
CA PRO A 297 -9.12 34.64 -11.05
C PRO A 297 -9.31 35.17 -12.47
N ILE A 298 -9.41 36.49 -12.61
CA ILE A 298 -9.53 37.21 -13.90
C ILE A 298 -8.28 37.01 -14.81
N LEU A 299 -7.29 36.25 -14.35
CA LEU A 299 -5.98 36.03 -14.94
C LEU A 299 -5.80 34.59 -15.47
N SER A 300 -6.71 34.15 -16.34
CA SER A 300 -6.38 33.12 -17.34
C SER A 300 -6.69 33.62 -18.75
N ARG A 301 -6.21 34.83 -19.04
CA ARG A 301 -6.03 35.30 -20.42
C ARG A 301 -4.89 34.48 -21.02
N GLN A 302 -5.20 33.28 -21.53
CA GLN A 302 -4.28 32.59 -22.43
C GLN A 302 -3.84 33.61 -23.50
N PRO A 303 -2.53 33.85 -23.68
CA PRO A 303 -2.07 34.46 -24.91
C PRO A 303 -2.41 33.45 -26.00
N SER A 304 -3.49 33.70 -26.74
CA SER A 304 -3.78 33.00 -27.98
C SER A 304 -2.55 33.16 -28.85
N SER A 305 -1.82 32.05 -29.03
CA SER A 305 -0.63 31.98 -29.86
C SER A 305 -1.06 32.11 -31.32
N ALA A 306 -1.35 33.35 -31.72
CA ALA A 306 -1.40 33.76 -33.11
C ALA A 306 0.00 33.54 -33.68
N SER A 307 0.24 32.32 -34.15
CA SER A 307 1.43 31.93 -34.87
C SER A 307 1.40 32.63 -36.23
N ALA A 308 1.75 33.92 -36.21
CA ALA A 308 2.01 34.70 -37.40
C ALA A 308 3.28 34.15 -38.04
N ILE A 309 3.10 33.17 -38.93
CA ILE A 309 4.17 32.63 -39.79
C ILE A 309 4.73 33.81 -40.60
N PRO A 310 6.03 34.16 -40.46
CA PRO A 310 6.64 35.15 -41.32
C PRO A 310 6.91 34.52 -42.68
N SER A 311 6.13 34.92 -43.70
CA SER A 311 6.38 34.53 -45.09
C SER A 311 7.76 35.04 -45.55
N PRO A 312 8.57 34.22 -46.25
CA PRO A 312 9.82 34.67 -46.85
C PRO A 312 9.55 35.53 -48.10
N PRO A 313 10.41 36.51 -48.42
CA PRO A 313 10.30 37.28 -49.65
C PRO A 313 10.79 36.49 -50.86
N ALA A 314 10.00 36.47 -51.93
CA ALA A 314 10.40 36.00 -53.27
C ALA A 314 10.16 37.13 -54.29
N PRO A 315 11.04 37.33 -55.28
CA PRO A 315 11.00 38.47 -56.18
C PRO A 315 10.05 38.31 -57.38
N GLU A 316 9.91 39.41 -58.10
CA GLU A 316 9.14 39.65 -59.33
C GLU A 316 9.32 38.59 -60.44
N GLU A 317 8.24 38.26 -61.17
CA GLU A 317 8.06 38.73 -62.57
C GLU A 317 6.66 38.40 -63.15
N LEU A 318 6.23 39.23 -64.12
CA LEU A 318 4.98 39.17 -64.92
C LEU A 318 5.14 38.23 -66.17
N PRO A 319 4.25 38.18 -67.20
CA PRO A 319 2.81 38.52 -67.33
C PRO A 319 1.94 37.45 -68.07
N LYS A 320 0.59 37.52 -67.99
CA LYS A 320 -0.35 37.79 -69.12
C LYS A 320 -1.84 37.42 -68.88
N GLU A 321 -2.67 38.39 -69.25
CA GLU A 321 -4.09 38.43 -69.68
C GLU A 321 -4.59 37.34 -70.67
N PRO A 322 -5.91 37.29 -71.03
CA PRO A 322 -7.10 38.05 -70.56
C PRO A 322 -8.22 37.06 -70.07
N SER A 323 -9.56 37.24 -70.12
CA SER A 323 -10.52 38.29 -70.56
C SER A 323 -11.91 38.09 -69.90
N GLU A 324 -12.54 39.18 -69.41
CA GLU A 324 -13.99 39.53 -69.45
C GLU A 324 -15.12 38.55 -68.97
N PRO A 325 -16.38 39.02 -68.74
CA PRO A 325 -16.87 40.40 -68.65
C PRO A 325 -17.58 40.75 -67.32
N MET A 326 -17.88 42.04 -67.18
CA MET A 326 -18.63 42.71 -66.10
C MET A 326 -19.92 42.03 -65.61
N THR A 327 -20.22 42.21 -64.32
CA THR A 327 -21.60 42.41 -63.84
C THR A 327 -21.62 43.52 -62.78
N VAL A 328 -22.65 44.35 -62.82
CA VAL A 328 -22.78 45.63 -62.10
C VAL A 328 -22.91 45.46 -60.57
N PRO A 329 -22.44 46.45 -59.77
CA PRO A 329 -22.61 46.42 -58.33
C PRO A 329 -24.04 46.81 -57.94
N ILE A 330 -24.77 45.87 -57.34
CA ILE A 330 -25.97 46.20 -56.58
C ILE A 330 -25.52 46.75 -55.23
N LEU A 331 -26.01 47.95 -54.88
CA LEU A 331 -25.84 48.55 -53.56
C LEU A 331 -26.68 47.77 -52.55
N GLU A 332 -26.10 46.70 -52.02
CA GLU A 332 -26.66 45.95 -50.90
C GLU A 332 -26.55 46.81 -49.63
N ILE A 333 -27.65 47.49 -49.31
CA ILE A 333 -27.82 48.24 -48.08
C ILE A 333 -27.75 47.22 -46.93
N SER A 334 -26.57 47.10 -46.34
CA SER A 334 -26.36 46.32 -45.13
C SER A 334 -27.05 47.05 -43.97
N GLU A 335 -28.34 46.76 -43.78
CA GLU A 335 -29.01 47.05 -42.52
C GLU A 335 -28.34 46.21 -41.44
N GLU A 336 -27.40 46.82 -40.72
CA GLU A 336 -26.89 46.32 -39.44
C GLU A 336 -28.02 46.34 -38.42
N PHE A 337 -28.94 45.37 -38.53
CA PHE A 337 -29.79 44.99 -37.43
C PHE A 337 -28.86 44.66 -36.26
N PRO A 338 -29.00 45.32 -35.08
CA PRO A 338 -28.24 44.92 -33.92
C PRO A 338 -28.58 43.46 -33.66
N LYS A 339 -27.60 42.57 -33.82
CA LYS A 339 -27.72 41.17 -33.41
C LYS A 339 -28.07 41.21 -31.94
N GLN A 340 -29.34 41.02 -31.65
CA GLN A 340 -29.88 40.99 -30.31
C GLN A 340 -29.17 39.84 -29.63
N GLU A 341 -28.15 40.16 -28.84
CA GLU A 341 -27.29 39.17 -28.18
C GLU A 341 -28.21 38.32 -27.32
N LYS A 342 -28.53 37.13 -27.85
CA LYS A 342 -29.30 36.10 -27.16
C LYS A 342 -28.59 35.95 -25.83
N PRO A 343 -29.20 36.36 -24.70
CA PRO A 343 -28.47 36.52 -23.45
C PRO A 343 -27.77 35.22 -23.19
N ALA A 344 -26.44 35.27 -23.10
CA ALA A 344 -25.61 34.08 -23.01
C ALA A 344 -26.02 33.37 -21.73
N VAL A 345 -26.96 32.42 -21.86
CA VAL A 345 -27.41 31.57 -20.78
C VAL A 345 -26.13 30.89 -20.34
N LEU A 346 -25.65 31.29 -19.16
CA LEU A 346 -24.48 30.71 -18.55
C LEU A 346 -24.85 29.27 -18.24
N GLU A 347 -24.65 28.41 -19.23
CA GLU A 347 -24.72 26.97 -19.11
C GLU A 347 -23.62 26.63 -18.12
N ILE A 348 -24.03 26.54 -16.85
CA ILE A 348 -23.15 26.18 -15.74
C ILE A 348 -22.67 24.80 -16.10
N ASP A 349 -21.43 24.74 -16.60
CA ASP A 349 -20.84 23.50 -17.08
C ASP A 349 -20.74 22.56 -15.88
N LEU A 350 -21.65 21.58 -15.88
CA LEU A 350 -21.79 20.58 -14.82
C LEU A 350 -20.85 19.41 -15.11
N THR A 351 -19.67 19.70 -15.67
CA THR A 351 -18.60 18.74 -15.83
C THR A 351 -18.29 18.10 -14.48
N PRO A 352 -18.24 16.76 -14.41
CA PRO A 352 -17.96 16.09 -13.16
C PRO A 352 -16.56 16.50 -12.70
N PRO A 353 -16.39 16.88 -11.42
CA PRO A 353 -15.15 17.47 -10.95
C PRO A 353 -14.06 16.39 -11.00
N THR A 354 -13.07 16.63 -11.85
CA THR A 354 -11.95 15.71 -12.08
C THR A 354 -10.84 15.96 -11.06
N PRO A 355 -10.07 14.92 -10.66
CA PRO A 355 -8.87 15.11 -9.85
C PRO A 355 -7.81 15.92 -10.62
N SER A 356 -6.86 16.51 -9.90
CA SER A 356 -5.71 17.17 -10.51
C SER A 356 -4.88 16.18 -11.35
N PRO A 357 -4.40 16.56 -12.55
CA PRO A 357 -3.44 15.76 -13.31
C PRO A 357 -2.06 15.68 -12.63
N LEU A 358 -1.77 16.58 -11.69
CA LEU A 358 -0.55 16.59 -10.87
C LEU A 358 -0.69 15.75 -9.59
N PHE A 359 -1.87 15.14 -9.33
CA PHE A 359 -2.06 14.32 -8.14
C PHE A 359 -1.16 13.07 -8.21
N PRO A 360 -0.23 12.87 -7.27
CA PRO A 360 0.72 11.76 -7.31
C PRO A 360 0.04 10.43 -7.00
N ARG A 361 0.52 9.35 -7.62
CA ARG A 361 -0.05 8.00 -7.44
C ARG A 361 0.22 7.42 -6.06
N ASP A 362 1.31 7.81 -5.43
CA ASP A 362 1.87 7.24 -4.20
C ASP A 362 2.59 8.34 -3.39
N LEU A 363 2.93 8.04 -2.13
CA LEU A 363 3.68 8.97 -1.28
C LEU A 363 5.09 9.20 -1.81
N THR A 364 5.71 8.17 -2.40
CA THR A 364 7.02 8.27 -3.06
C THR A 364 7.00 9.29 -4.22
N GLY A 365 5.92 9.35 -5.01
CA GLY A 365 5.71 10.35 -6.06
C GLY A 365 5.47 11.74 -5.50
N LEU A 366 4.64 11.89 -4.45
CA LEU A 366 4.42 13.16 -3.75
C LEU A 366 5.74 13.76 -3.25
N MET A 367 6.58 12.91 -2.64
CA MET A 367 7.91 13.25 -2.15
C MET A 367 8.92 13.62 -3.25
N ARG A 368 8.61 13.35 -4.52
CA ARG A 368 9.45 13.65 -5.70
C ARG A 368 8.99 14.87 -6.52
N LEU A 369 7.82 15.44 -6.24
CA LEU A 369 7.33 16.64 -6.93
C LEU A 369 8.33 17.80 -6.82
N SER A 370 8.44 18.62 -7.87
CA SER A 370 9.27 19.84 -7.83
C SER A 370 8.65 20.90 -6.89
N PRO A 371 9.41 21.92 -6.45
CA PRO A 371 8.85 23.04 -5.70
C PRO A 371 7.71 23.77 -6.45
N ASP A 372 7.75 23.77 -7.79
CA ASP A 372 6.74 24.43 -8.62
C ASP A 372 5.47 23.58 -8.74
N ASP A 373 5.62 22.26 -8.92
CA ASP A 373 4.48 21.33 -8.96
C ASP A 373 3.77 21.27 -7.60
N ALA A 374 4.53 21.25 -6.50
CA ALA A 374 3.96 21.25 -5.15
C ALA A 374 3.13 22.53 -4.89
N ARG A 375 3.62 23.71 -5.32
CA ARG A 375 2.88 24.97 -5.23
C ARG A 375 1.67 25.01 -6.16
N ALA A 376 1.79 24.51 -7.39
CA ALA A 376 0.67 24.38 -8.31
C ALA A 376 -0.44 23.49 -7.73
N LEU A 377 -0.07 22.37 -7.11
CA LEU A 377 -0.99 21.45 -6.44
C LEU A 377 -1.68 22.11 -5.22
N VAL A 378 -0.91 22.80 -4.36
CA VAL A 378 -1.45 23.58 -3.23
C VAL A 378 -2.46 24.64 -3.72
N ARG A 379 -2.15 25.37 -4.80
CA ARG A 379 -3.05 26.36 -5.41
C ARG A 379 -4.32 25.73 -5.99
N GLU A 380 -4.19 24.62 -6.73
CA GLU A 380 -5.30 23.95 -7.41
C GLU A 380 -6.34 23.37 -6.44
N TYR A 381 -5.91 22.96 -5.24
CA TYR A 381 -6.80 22.54 -4.15
C TYR A 381 -7.24 23.67 -3.21
N GLY A 382 -6.89 24.94 -3.51
CA GLY A 382 -7.28 26.10 -2.70
C GLY A 382 -6.61 26.16 -1.32
N LEU A 383 -5.38 25.65 -1.22
CA LEU A 383 -4.60 25.52 0.02
C LEU A 383 -3.50 26.56 0.16
N GLU A 384 -3.31 27.43 -0.84
CA GLU A 384 -2.44 28.59 -0.68
C GLU A 384 -2.84 29.33 0.60
N PRO A 385 -1.87 29.77 1.43
CA PRO A 385 -2.21 30.59 2.57
C PRO A 385 -2.97 31.78 2.01
N LEU A 386 -4.13 32.07 2.62
CA LEU A 386 -4.71 33.38 2.47
C LEU A 386 -3.62 34.34 2.94
N GLN A 387 -2.90 34.94 1.99
CA GLN A 387 -2.22 36.20 2.18
C GLN A 387 -3.34 37.18 2.43
N ILE A 388 -3.85 37.18 3.66
CA ILE A 388 -4.51 38.33 4.24
C ILE A 388 -3.47 39.42 4.02
N PRO A 389 -3.71 40.40 3.11
CA PRO A 389 -2.79 41.49 3.00
C PRO A 389 -2.82 42.13 4.38
N GLU A 390 -1.74 42.00 5.16
CA GLU A 390 -1.67 42.62 6.47
C GLU A 390 -1.88 44.10 6.22
N ALA A 391 -3.09 44.56 6.57
CA ALA A 391 -3.62 45.77 5.97
C ALA A 391 -2.72 46.91 6.42
N GLY A 392 -1.96 47.45 5.46
CA GLY A 392 -0.94 48.46 5.66
C GLY A 392 -1.54 49.74 6.21
N LEU A 393 -1.81 49.75 7.51
CA LEU A 393 -2.23 50.90 8.30
C LEU A 393 -1.05 51.84 8.59
N PHE A 394 0.11 51.53 8.00
CA PHE A 394 1.34 52.30 8.05
C PHE A 394 1.80 52.70 6.64
N GLY A 395 1.51 53.96 6.29
CA GLY A 395 2.45 54.83 5.58
C GLY A 395 2.66 54.56 4.09
N GLU A 396 2.12 55.47 3.27
CA GLU A 396 2.45 55.62 1.85
C GLU A 396 3.98 55.65 1.60
N GLY A 397 4.43 55.01 0.51
CA GLY A 397 5.72 55.36 -0.12
C GLY A 397 6.66 54.21 -0.51
N PHE A 398 6.35 52.94 -0.23
CA PHE A 398 7.30 51.87 -0.55
C PHE A 398 7.28 51.47 -2.03
N ILE A 399 8.44 51.67 -2.66
CA ILE A 399 8.72 51.54 -4.10
C ILE A 399 8.61 50.06 -4.51
N GLY A 400 8.24 49.78 -5.76
CA GLY A 400 7.93 48.41 -6.23
C GLY A 400 9.04 47.38 -5.99
N PHE A 401 8.88 46.57 -4.95
CA PHE A 401 9.62 45.32 -4.77
C PHE A 401 9.02 44.25 -5.68
N GLY A 402 9.89 43.46 -6.30
CA GLY A 402 9.51 42.43 -7.27
C GLY A 402 8.69 41.29 -6.66
N ASP A 403 8.28 40.38 -7.53
CA ASP A 403 7.50 39.15 -7.27
C ASP A 403 8.31 38.07 -6.49
N ASP A 404 8.97 38.52 -5.42
CA ASP A 404 9.70 37.75 -4.42
C ASP A 404 8.97 37.83 -3.07
N GLY A 405 7.63 37.73 -3.11
CA GLY A 405 6.85 37.38 -1.92
C GLY A 405 7.42 36.11 -1.27
N PRO A 406 7.32 35.94 0.07
CA PRO A 406 8.01 34.88 0.79
C PRO A 406 7.62 33.52 0.22
N LYS A 407 8.55 32.92 -0.54
CA LYS A 407 8.36 31.63 -1.21
C LYS A 407 8.26 30.57 -0.13
N SER A 408 7.06 30.02 0.04
CA SER A 408 6.80 28.85 0.88
C SER A 408 7.85 27.78 0.59
N SER A 409 8.36 27.13 1.63
CA SER A 409 9.29 26.02 1.43
C SER A 409 8.53 24.87 0.78
N ARG A 410 9.20 24.13 -0.11
CA ARG A 410 8.63 22.93 -0.74
C ARG A 410 8.07 21.95 0.29
N GLU A 411 8.77 21.82 1.42
CA GLU A 411 8.37 20.97 2.54
C GLU A 411 7.13 21.53 3.26
N GLU A 412 6.96 22.85 3.36
CA GLU A 412 5.73 23.46 3.90
C GLU A 412 4.52 23.20 2.99
N ASP A 413 4.68 23.40 1.67
CA ASP A 413 3.62 23.15 0.68
C ASP A 413 3.22 21.67 0.64
N LEU A 414 4.22 20.78 0.62
CA LEU A 414 3.99 19.33 0.72
C LEU A 414 3.32 18.95 2.05
N ASN A 415 3.76 19.49 3.19
CA ASN A 415 3.14 19.24 4.49
C ASN A 415 1.67 19.67 4.53
N ARG A 416 1.38 20.85 3.97
CA ARG A 416 0.01 21.38 3.90
C ARG A 416 -0.86 20.51 3.01
N PHE A 417 -0.34 20.07 1.87
CA PHE A 417 -1.04 19.14 0.99
C PHE A 417 -1.26 17.77 1.65
N MET A 418 -0.22 17.20 2.29
CA MET A 418 -0.29 15.93 3.04
C MET A 418 -1.36 15.97 4.13
N SER A 419 -1.39 17.05 4.92
CA SER A 419 -2.43 17.30 5.92
C SER A 419 -3.83 17.36 5.29
N HIS A 420 -3.98 18.06 4.15
CA HIS A 420 -5.26 18.13 3.44
C HIS A 420 -5.72 16.78 2.87
N ILE A 421 -4.81 15.95 2.33
CA ILE A 421 -5.16 14.60 1.85
C ILE A 421 -5.31 13.58 2.98
N GLY A 422 -5.15 13.97 4.25
CA GLY A 422 -5.37 13.13 5.44
C GLY A 422 -4.15 12.35 5.92
N VAL A 423 -2.97 12.53 5.32
CA VAL A 423 -1.75 11.80 5.68
C VAL A 423 -1.22 12.29 7.02
N GLY A 424 -1.09 11.37 7.98
CA GLY A 424 -0.83 11.70 9.40
C GLY A 424 0.62 12.02 9.79
N PHE A 425 1.56 12.05 8.84
CA PHE A 425 2.98 12.34 9.08
C PHE A 425 3.44 13.56 8.30
N HIS A 426 4.46 14.25 8.84
CA HIS A 426 4.96 15.51 8.31
C HIS A 426 6.44 15.38 7.92
N LEU A 427 6.80 16.02 6.83
CA LEU A 427 8.16 16.30 6.41
C LEU A 427 8.84 17.25 7.40
N VAL A 428 10.00 16.84 7.91
CA VAL A 428 10.89 17.73 8.66
C VAL A 428 11.68 18.55 7.65
N PRO A 429 11.64 19.91 7.70
CA PRO A 429 12.48 20.75 6.84
C PRO A 429 13.96 20.38 6.98
N GLY A 430 14.67 20.27 5.86
CA GLY A 430 16.09 19.96 5.87
C GLY A 430 16.90 21.01 6.63
N PRO A 431 18.10 20.67 7.16
CA PRO A 431 18.88 21.58 8.00
C PRO A 431 19.35 22.87 7.31
N ASN A 432 19.24 22.95 5.98
CA ASN A 432 19.54 24.12 5.16
C ASN A 432 18.30 24.99 4.86
N ALA A 433 17.10 24.60 5.29
CA ALA A 433 15.92 25.44 5.17
C ALA A 433 16.11 26.71 6.03
N PRO A 434 15.78 27.91 5.53
CA PRO A 434 15.85 29.12 6.33
C PRO A 434 14.94 28.96 7.54
N ARG A 435 15.55 28.83 8.73
CA ARG A 435 14.84 28.56 9.97
C ARG A 435 13.83 29.70 10.18
N PRO A 436 12.51 29.44 10.29
CA PRO A 436 11.55 30.50 10.56
C PRO A 436 12.00 31.21 11.84
N ALA A 437 12.10 32.54 11.77
CA ALA A 437 12.66 33.34 12.85
C ALA A 437 11.90 33.03 14.14
N SER A 438 12.56 32.38 15.09
CA SER A 438 11.92 31.92 16.31
C SER A 438 11.38 33.12 17.08
N PRO A 439 10.09 33.15 17.47
CA PRO A 439 9.50 34.31 18.15
C PRO A 439 10.16 34.61 19.51
N ASP A 440 10.91 33.65 20.06
CA ASP A 440 11.67 33.78 21.32
C ASP A 440 13.05 34.47 21.17
N SER A 441 13.30 35.24 20.11
CA SER A 441 14.43 36.19 20.13
C SER A 441 14.08 37.35 21.07
N PRO A 442 14.72 37.50 22.25
CA PRO A 442 14.39 38.59 23.16
C PRO A 442 14.71 39.93 22.49
N ILE A 443 13.66 40.73 22.26
CA ILE A 443 13.78 42.07 21.70
C ILE A 443 14.74 42.88 22.57
N ALA A 444 15.69 43.56 21.91
CA ALA A 444 16.77 44.27 22.55
C ALA A 444 16.26 45.34 23.53
N ALA A 445 16.41 45.09 24.82
CA ALA A 445 16.22 46.08 25.88
C ALA A 445 17.43 47.04 25.94
N LEU A 446 17.63 47.86 24.90
CA LEU A 446 18.67 48.88 24.88
C LEU A 446 18.42 50.03 23.87
N VAL A 447 17.55 50.99 24.22
CA VAL A 447 17.82 52.45 24.12
C VAL A 447 16.90 53.16 25.12
N VAL A 448 17.50 53.87 26.10
CA VAL A 448 16.93 55.01 26.83
C VAL A 448 18.00 56.11 26.81
#